data_AF-A0A7R9ZBX1-F1
#
_entry.id   AF-A0A7R9ZBX1-F1
#
_cell.length_a   1.000
_cell.length_b   1.000
_cell.length_c   1.000
_cell.angle_alpha   90.00
_cell.angle_beta   90.00
_cell.angle_gamma   90.00
#
_symmetry.space_group_name_H-M   'P 1'
#
loop_
_entity.id
_entity.type
_entity.pdbx_description
1 polymer ?
#
loop_
_entity_poly.entity_id
_entity_poly.type
_entity_poly.pdbx_seq_one_letter_code
_entity_poly.pdbx_strand_id
1 'polypeptide(L)'
;VQPYADKRNTGPKMVPDWTPEKIDEQARRAGKAIAWAKKAKAGEFKKDPFEILAVEGSLQWYCMFASLLVSFAFGRASPEALGMIGMDSEAAQSLVDTLQAPALALVLAAVGSSVICAAVFAPGKNRSVLVWAVKGLLGGPLAVLQLKGLDSLITRGEAEAAEKAT
;
A
#
# COMPACT_ATOMS: atom_id res chain seq x y z
N VAL A 1 18.61 25.45 -45.26
CA VAL A 1 19.97 25.25 -44.72
C VAL A 1 19.85 25.14 -43.21
N GLN A 2 19.92 23.93 -42.64
CA GLN A 2 19.93 23.76 -41.19
C GLN A 2 21.31 24.15 -40.64
N PRO A 3 21.42 24.98 -39.59
CA PRO A 3 22.71 25.29 -39.02
C PRO A 3 23.23 24.08 -38.24
N TYR A 4 24.55 23.89 -38.34
CA TYR A 4 25.36 22.85 -37.71
C TYR A 4 24.89 22.51 -36.28
N ALA A 5 24.39 21.29 -36.06
CA ALA A 5 24.19 20.76 -34.72
C ALA A 5 25.55 20.46 -34.09
N ASP A 6 25.93 21.23 -33.07
CA ASP A 6 27.17 21.04 -32.33
C ASP A 6 27.14 19.66 -31.62
N LYS A 7 28.03 18.76 -32.04
CA LYS A 7 28.10 17.36 -31.57
C LYS A 7 28.72 17.21 -30.17
N ARG A 8 29.02 18.32 -29.47
CA ARG A 8 29.74 18.33 -28.18
C ARG A 8 28.87 18.54 -26.95
N ASN A 9 27.55 18.69 -27.09
CA ASN A 9 26.65 18.80 -25.94
C ASN A 9 26.22 17.41 -25.44
N THR A 10 27.06 16.77 -24.62
CA THR A 10 26.80 15.49 -23.93
C THR A 10 26.21 15.68 -22.53
N GLY A 11 25.53 16.81 -22.27
CA GLY A 11 24.75 16.97 -21.06
C GLY A 11 23.53 16.04 -21.03
N PRO A 12 23.06 15.61 -19.85
CA PRO A 12 21.79 14.90 -19.75
C PRO A 12 20.69 15.75 -20.41
N LYS A 13 19.96 15.18 -21.38
CA LYS A 13 18.82 15.84 -22.03
C LYS A 13 17.82 16.27 -20.95
N MET A 14 17.74 17.58 -20.69
CA MET A 14 16.81 18.18 -19.72
C MET A 14 15.35 18.12 -20.20
N VAL A 15 15.13 17.92 -21.50
CA VAL A 15 13.81 17.83 -22.13
C VAL A 15 13.65 16.45 -22.75
N PRO A 16 12.58 15.71 -22.42
CA PRO A 16 12.27 14.48 -23.10
C PRO A 16 12.01 14.76 -24.59
N ASP A 17 12.32 13.79 -25.46
CA ASP A 17 11.94 13.86 -26.87
C ASP A 17 10.41 13.73 -26.97
N TRP A 18 9.73 14.87 -26.97
CA TRP A 18 8.29 15.02 -27.15
C TRP A 18 7.93 14.73 -28.61
N THR A 19 7.52 13.50 -28.89
CA THR A 19 6.87 13.16 -30.15
C THR A 19 5.37 13.48 -30.05
N PRO A 20 4.69 13.79 -31.18
CA PRO A 20 3.25 13.99 -31.19
C PRO A 20 2.47 12.85 -30.52
N GLU A 21 2.91 11.61 -30.73
CA GLU A 21 2.33 10.41 -30.12
C GLU A 21 2.41 10.43 -28.57
N LYS A 22 3.55 10.87 -28.01
CA LYS A 22 3.73 10.97 -26.56
C LYS A 22 2.88 12.10 -25.96
N ILE A 23 2.68 13.19 -26.70
CA ILE A 23 1.83 14.30 -26.28
C ILE A 23 0.37 13.82 -26.22
N ASP A 24 -0.10 13.10 -27.24
CA ASP A 24 -1.45 12.52 -27.26
C ASP A 24 -1.66 11.51 -26.14
N GLU A 25 -0.68 10.64 -25.88
CA GLU A 25 -0.78 9.68 -24.79
C GLU A 25 -0.85 10.37 -23.42
N GLN A 26 -0.04 11.41 -23.19
CA GLN A 26 -0.10 12.20 -21.97
C GLN A 26 -1.41 12.98 -21.84
N ALA A 27 -1.90 13.59 -22.92
CA ALA A 27 -3.18 14.28 -22.94
C ALA A 27 -4.34 13.32 -22.61
N ARG A 28 -4.30 12.09 -23.15
CA ARG A 28 -5.29 11.05 -22.83
C ARG A 28 -5.23 10.63 -21.36
N ARG A 29 -4.04 10.48 -20.79
CA ARG A 29 -3.85 10.17 -19.36
C ARG A 29 -4.35 11.31 -18.47
N ALA A 30 -4.01 12.55 -18.79
CA ALA A 30 -4.46 13.73 -18.06
C ALA A 30 -5.98 13.92 -18.15
N GLY A 31 -6.57 13.75 -19.33
CA GLY A 31 -8.03 13.82 -19.52
C GLY A 31 -8.78 12.75 -18.72
N LYS A 32 -8.27 11.51 -18.69
CA LYS A 32 -8.82 10.44 -17.83
C LYS A 32 -8.73 10.80 -16.36
N ALA A 33 -7.58 11.29 -15.89
CA ALA A 33 -7.39 11.69 -14.50
C ALA A 33 -8.34 12.83 -14.08
N ILE A 34 -8.51 13.85 -14.93
CA ILE A 34 -9.44 14.96 -14.69
C ILE A 34 -10.89 14.47 -14.66
N ALA A 35 -11.27 13.60 -15.60
CA ALA A 35 -12.61 13.01 -15.63
C ALA A 35 -12.89 12.21 -14.35
N TRP A 36 -11.95 11.38 -13.90
CA TRP A 36 -12.05 10.65 -12.65
C TRP A 36 -12.10 11.55 -11.43
N ALA A 37 -11.30 12.61 -11.37
CA ALA A 37 -11.34 13.58 -10.27
C ALA A 37 -12.71 14.29 -10.19
N LYS A 38 -13.32 14.61 -11.34
CA LYS A 38 -14.69 15.15 -11.40
C LYS A 38 -15.72 14.13 -10.89
N LYS A 39 -15.66 12.87 -11.36
CA LYS A 39 -16.55 11.79 -10.89
C LYS A 39 -16.39 11.51 -9.39
N ALA A 40 -15.17 11.63 -8.85
CA ALA A 40 -14.89 11.51 -7.42
C ALA A 40 -15.58 12.61 -6.62
N LYS A 41 -15.44 13.87 -7.05
CA LYS A 41 -16.12 15.01 -6.41
C LYS A 41 -17.64 14.91 -6.49
N ALA A 42 -18.18 14.32 -7.56
CA ALA A 42 -19.61 14.08 -7.74
C ALA A 42 -20.14 12.88 -6.91
N GLY A 43 -19.27 12.11 -6.25
CA GLY A 43 -19.69 10.94 -5.47
C GLY A 43 -20.20 9.79 -6.34
N GLU A 44 -19.80 9.73 -7.61
CA GLU A 44 -20.25 8.73 -8.58
C GLU A 44 -19.55 7.37 -8.41
N PHE A 45 -18.50 7.28 -7.61
CA PHE A 45 -17.89 5.99 -7.28
C PHE A 45 -18.82 5.20 -6.36
N LYS A 46 -18.95 3.90 -6.62
CA LYS A 46 -19.61 2.99 -5.69
C LYS A 46 -18.83 3.05 -4.38
N LYS A 47 -19.45 3.55 -3.30
CA LYS A 47 -18.85 3.51 -1.96
C LYS A 47 -18.60 2.05 -1.61
N ASP A 48 -17.35 1.65 -1.66
CA ASP A 48 -16.94 0.33 -1.18
C ASP A 48 -16.69 0.43 0.33
N PRO A 49 -17.42 -0.33 1.18
CA PRO A 49 -17.18 -0.34 2.62
C PRO A 49 -15.73 -0.70 2.98
N PHE A 50 -14.99 -1.36 2.08
CA PHE A 50 -13.59 -1.71 2.26
C PHE A 50 -12.60 -0.60 1.86
N GLU A 51 -13.02 0.52 1.26
CA GLU A 51 -12.14 1.69 1.02
C GLU A 51 -12.09 2.65 2.21
N ILE A 52 -12.92 2.43 3.23
CA ILE A 52 -12.82 3.17 4.48
C ILE A 52 -11.64 2.60 5.28
N LEU A 53 -10.93 3.44 6.04
CA LEU A 53 -9.90 3.00 7.01
C LEU A 53 -10.44 2.12 8.14
N ALA A 54 -11.72 1.71 8.09
CA ALA A 54 -12.27 0.68 8.93
C ALA A 54 -11.49 -0.64 8.73
N VAL A 55 -10.88 -1.09 9.81
CA VAL A 55 -10.12 -2.33 9.88
C VAL A 55 -11.08 -3.44 10.28
N GLU A 56 -11.18 -4.49 9.47
CA GLU A 56 -12.00 -5.66 9.74
C GLU A 56 -11.52 -6.39 11.01
N GLY A 57 -12.41 -7.03 11.76
CA GLY A 57 -12.09 -7.61 13.08
C GLY A 57 -10.89 -8.57 13.06
N SER A 58 -10.73 -9.34 11.99
CA SER A 58 -9.57 -10.22 11.80
C SER A 58 -8.24 -9.47 11.69
N LEU A 59 -8.21 -8.34 10.95
CA LEU A 59 -7.04 -7.47 10.89
C LEU A 59 -6.78 -6.78 12.23
N GLN A 60 -7.82 -6.43 12.99
CA GLN A 60 -7.66 -5.82 14.32
C GLN A 60 -6.94 -6.77 15.26
N TRP A 61 -7.36 -8.04 15.31
CA TRP A 61 -6.69 -9.07 16.09
C TRP A 61 -5.23 -9.26 15.68
N TYR A 62 -4.97 -9.39 14.39
CA TYR A 62 -3.61 -9.49 13.87
C TYR A 62 -2.75 -8.30 14.31
N CYS A 63 -3.25 -7.07 14.15
CA CYS A 63 -2.53 -5.85 14.51
C CYS A 63 -2.24 -5.79 16.02
N MET A 64 -3.19 -6.20 16.87
CA MET A 64 -2.99 -6.25 18.32
C MET A 64 -1.90 -7.25 18.71
N PHE A 65 -1.94 -8.48 18.18
CA PHE A 65 -0.92 -9.48 18.49
C PHE A 65 0.45 -9.13 17.93
N ALA A 66 0.50 -8.64 16.69
CA ALA A 66 1.75 -8.23 16.06
C ALA A 66 2.39 -7.05 16.80
N SER A 67 1.61 -6.03 17.16
CA SER A 67 2.13 -4.88 17.92
C SER A 67 2.59 -5.27 19.32
N LEU A 68 1.88 -6.17 20.01
CA LEU A 68 2.29 -6.67 21.33
C LEU A 68 3.58 -7.47 21.24
N LEU A 69 3.68 -8.40 20.29
CA LEU A 69 4.89 -9.21 20.08
C LEU A 69 6.09 -8.34 19.72
N VAL A 70 5.93 -7.37 18.81
CA VAL A 70 7.01 -6.45 18.40
C VAL A 70 7.44 -5.55 19.57
N SER A 71 6.48 -5.02 20.31
CA SER A 71 6.77 -4.18 21.49
C SER A 71 7.49 -4.97 22.57
N PHE A 72 7.15 -6.25 22.76
CA PHE A 72 7.80 -7.11 23.72
C PHE A 72 9.19 -7.56 23.26
N ALA A 73 9.35 -7.90 21.99
CA ALA A 73 10.63 -8.37 21.44
C ALA A 73 11.70 -7.27 21.34
N PHE A 74 11.31 -6.02 21.04
CA PHE A 74 12.22 -4.88 20.90
C PHE A 74 12.12 -3.86 22.03
N GLY A 75 11.26 -4.09 23.01
CA GLY A 75 11.08 -3.24 24.17
C GLY A 75 12.29 -3.30 25.09
N ARG A 76 12.89 -2.14 25.38
CA ARG A 76 14.01 -2.04 26.33
C ARG A 76 13.60 -2.47 27.75
N ALA A 77 12.33 -2.31 28.08
CA ALA A 77 11.76 -2.68 29.38
C ALA A 77 11.36 -4.16 29.48
N SER A 78 11.40 -4.94 28.38
CA SER A 78 10.90 -6.31 28.39
C SER A 78 11.71 -7.27 29.29
N PRO A 79 13.06 -7.24 29.29
CA PRO A 79 13.83 -8.07 30.22
C PRO A 79 13.58 -7.70 31.69
N GLU A 80 13.42 -6.42 32.00
CA GLU A 80 13.10 -5.94 33.36
C GLU A 80 11.71 -6.40 33.81
N ALA A 81 10.71 -6.30 32.92
CA ALA A 81 9.36 -6.78 33.18
C ALA A 81 9.31 -8.31 33.40
N LEU A 82 10.10 -9.06 32.64
CA LEU A 82 10.28 -10.51 32.85
C LEU A 82 10.98 -10.83 34.18
N GLY A 83 11.95 -10.00 34.58
CA GLY A 83 12.58 -10.11 35.90
C GLY A 83 11.58 -9.91 37.04
N MET A 84 10.62 -8.99 36.90
CA MET A 84 9.58 -8.73 37.92
C MET A 84 8.61 -9.91 38.13
N ILE A 85 8.41 -10.75 37.11
CA ILE A 85 7.57 -11.96 37.21
C ILE A 85 8.35 -13.21 37.66
N GLY A 86 9.61 -13.04 38.06
CA GLY A 86 10.43 -14.10 38.63
C GLY A 86 11.23 -14.93 37.62
N MET A 87 11.43 -14.44 36.39
CA MET A 87 12.41 -15.03 35.49
C MET A 87 13.81 -14.53 35.80
N ASP A 88 14.79 -15.45 35.80
CA ASP A 88 16.20 -15.09 35.89
C ASP A 88 16.61 -14.20 34.71
N SER A 89 17.55 -13.28 34.95
CA SER A 89 17.96 -12.27 33.96
C SER A 89 18.50 -12.88 32.67
N GLU A 90 19.24 -14.00 32.76
CA GLU A 90 19.74 -14.73 31.58
C GLU A 90 18.61 -15.40 30.79
N ALA A 91 17.64 -16.00 31.49
CA ALA A 91 16.47 -16.62 30.86
C ALA A 91 15.55 -15.58 30.20
N ALA A 92 15.37 -14.42 30.86
CA ALA A 92 14.60 -13.30 30.33
C ALA A 92 15.24 -12.73 29.06
N GLN A 93 16.56 -12.54 29.06
CA GLN A 93 17.30 -12.06 27.90
C GLN A 93 17.22 -13.06 26.73
N SER A 94 17.45 -14.35 27.00
CA SER A 94 17.35 -15.41 25.99
C SER A 94 15.96 -15.51 25.37
N LEU A 95 14.90 -15.30 26.15
CA LEU A 95 13.53 -15.31 25.65
C LEU A 95 13.27 -14.12 24.72
N VAL A 96 13.70 -12.92 25.13
CA VAL A 96 13.56 -11.70 24.31
C VAL A 96 14.33 -11.85 22.99
N ASP A 97 15.56 -12.36 23.02
CA ASP A 97 16.37 -12.58 21.83
C ASP A 97 15.72 -13.59 20.86
N THR A 98 15.08 -14.63 21.40
CA THR A 98 14.34 -15.61 20.59
C THR A 98 13.10 -14.98 19.94
N LEU A 99 12.42 -14.05 20.63
CA LEU A 99 11.23 -13.37 20.12
C LEU A 99 11.53 -12.29 19.07
N GLN A 100 12.76 -11.79 19.00
CA GLN A 100 13.17 -10.79 17.99
C GLN A 100 13.06 -11.33 16.57
N ALA A 101 13.42 -12.58 16.33
CA ALA A 101 13.35 -13.18 15.00
C ALA A 101 11.91 -13.21 14.43
N PRO A 102 10.90 -13.77 15.10
CA PRO A 102 9.52 -13.72 14.62
C PRO A 102 8.95 -12.30 14.59
N ALA A 103 9.33 -11.43 15.54
CA ALA A 103 8.90 -10.03 15.52
C ALA A 103 9.44 -9.27 14.30
N LEU A 104 10.70 -9.47 13.95
CA LEU A 104 11.31 -8.90 12.74
C LEU A 104 10.62 -9.42 11.48
N ALA A 105 10.32 -10.72 11.43
CA ALA A 105 9.59 -11.33 10.31
C ALA A 105 8.20 -10.68 10.13
N LEU A 106 7.48 -10.41 11.22
CA LEU A 106 6.18 -9.72 11.16
C LEU A 106 6.32 -8.27 10.67
N VAL A 107 7.34 -7.54 11.13
CA VAL A 107 7.60 -6.16 10.66
C VAL A 107 7.92 -6.16 9.17
N LEU A 108 8.80 -7.05 8.71
CA LEU A 108 9.13 -7.18 7.30
C LEU A 108 7.91 -7.60 6.47
N ALA A 109 7.08 -8.50 6.99
CA ALA A 109 5.84 -8.88 6.35
C ALA A 109 4.85 -7.70 6.25
N ALA A 110 4.75 -6.86 7.28
CA ALA A 110 3.92 -5.64 7.27
C ALA A 110 4.41 -4.60 6.26
N VAL A 111 5.71 -4.31 6.24
CA VAL A 111 6.32 -3.39 5.27
C VAL A 111 6.16 -3.93 3.85
N GLY A 112 6.48 -5.20 3.63
CA GLY A 112 6.31 -5.85 2.32
C GLY A 112 4.86 -5.85 1.85
N SER A 113 3.91 -6.12 2.75
CA SER A 113 2.48 -6.08 2.44
C SER A 113 2.00 -4.68 2.09
N SER A 114 2.47 -3.65 2.80
CA SER A 114 2.20 -2.24 2.47
C SER A 114 2.63 -1.91 1.04
N VAL A 115 3.87 -2.26 0.68
CA VAL A 115 4.42 -2.01 -0.66
C VAL A 115 3.66 -2.80 -1.72
N ILE A 116 3.39 -4.08 -1.49
CA ILE A 116 2.68 -4.95 -2.45
C ILE A 116 1.24 -4.45 -2.67
N CYS A 117 0.53 -4.09 -1.59
CA CYS A 117 -0.82 -3.52 -1.69
C CYS A 117 -0.81 -2.20 -2.48
N ALA A 118 0.12 -1.30 -2.16
CA ALA A 118 0.20 0.04 -2.76
C ALA A 118 0.66 0.02 -4.22
N ALA A 119 1.70 -0.75 -4.54
CA ALA A 119 2.38 -0.69 -5.83
C ALA A 119 1.84 -1.70 -6.85
N VAL A 120 1.33 -2.85 -6.40
CA VAL A 120 0.96 -3.95 -7.30
C VAL A 120 -0.57 -4.07 -7.43
N PHE A 121 -1.27 -4.28 -6.32
CA PHE A 121 -2.68 -4.66 -6.39
C PHE A 121 -3.65 -3.48 -6.43
N ALA A 122 -3.41 -2.41 -5.66
CA ALA A 122 -4.32 -1.26 -5.65
C ALA A 122 -4.40 -0.54 -7.01
N PRO A 123 -3.28 -0.27 -7.72
CA PRO A 123 -3.32 0.37 -9.02
C PRO A 123 -4.04 -0.47 -10.08
N GLY A 124 -3.80 -1.79 -10.09
CA GLY A 124 -4.44 -2.71 -11.04
C GLY A 124 -5.96 -2.83 -10.85
N LYS A 125 -6.48 -2.45 -9.68
CA LYS A 125 -7.90 -2.53 -9.33
C LYS A 125 -8.59 -1.17 -9.24
N ASN A 126 -7.93 -0.08 -9.67
CA ASN A 126 -8.45 1.29 -9.56
C ASN A 126 -8.81 1.69 -8.12
N ARG A 127 -8.11 1.13 -7.12
CA ARG A 127 -8.35 1.38 -5.70
C ARG A 127 -7.34 2.37 -5.14
N SER A 128 -7.68 3.00 -4.02
CA SER A 128 -6.83 3.99 -3.36
C SER A 128 -5.51 3.39 -2.86
N VAL A 129 -4.41 3.78 -3.49
CA VAL A 129 -3.05 3.35 -3.14
C VAL A 129 -2.72 3.65 -1.68
N LEU A 130 -3.07 4.84 -1.20
CA LEU A 130 -2.75 5.28 0.16
C LEU A 130 -3.52 4.49 1.22
N VAL A 131 -4.82 4.26 1.00
CA VAL A 131 -5.63 3.45 1.94
C VAL A 131 -5.09 2.03 2.03
N TRP A 132 -4.77 1.43 0.88
CA TRP A 132 -4.25 0.06 0.83
C TRP A 132 -2.81 -0.07 1.31
N ALA A 133 -1.99 0.98 1.19
CA ALA A 133 -0.68 1.05 1.84
C ALA A 133 -0.83 1.00 3.36
N VAL A 134 -1.69 1.85 3.93
CA VAL A 134 -1.94 1.89 5.38
C VAL A 134 -2.54 0.57 5.87
N LYS A 135 -3.51 0.00 5.15
CA LYS A 135 -4.07 -1.32 5.48
C LYS A 135 -3.03 -2.43 5.37
N GLY A 136 -2.15 -2.39 4.36
CA GLY A 136 -1.05 -3.33 4.22
C GLY A 136 -0.06 -3.26 5.38
N LEU A 137 0.21 -2.05 5.90
CA LEU A 137 1.08 -1.87 7.05
C LEU A 137 0.44 -2.40 8.35
N LEU A 138 -0.85 -2.15 8.57
CA LEU A 138 -1.54 -2.55 9.80
C LEU A 138 -1.97 -4.02 9.79
N GLY A 139 -2.46 -4.51 8.66
CA GLY A 139 -3.00 -5.86 8.48
C GLY A 139 -1.99 -6.87 7.93
N GLY A 140 -0.81 -6.41 7.54
CA GLY A 140 0.23 -7.26 6.97
C GLY A 140 -0.30 -8.12 5.81
N PRO A 141 0.06 -9.41 5.76
CA PRO A 141 -0.33 -10.31 4.67
C PRO A 141 -1.85 -10.47 4.49
N LEU A 142 -2.64 -10.31 5.56
CA LEU A 142 -4.10 -10.43 5.48
C LEU A 142 -4.71 -9.33 4.60
N ALA A 143 -4.16 -8.11 4.65
CA ALA A 143 -4.60 -7.03 3.79
C ALA A 143 -4.32 -7.32 2.30
N VAL A 144 -3.24 -8.04 1.99
CA VAL A 144 -2.91 -8.47 0.62
C VAL A 144 -3.95 -9.48 0.12
N LEU A 145 -4.32 -10.46 0.97
CA LEU A 145 -5.35 -11.45 0.62
C LEU A 145 -6.72 -10.79 0.41
N GLN A 146 -7.08 -9.84 1.28
CA GLN A 146 -8.31 -9.08 1.15
C GLN A 146 -8.33 -8.28 -0.17
N LEU A 147 -7.25 -7.55 -0.47
CA LEU A 147 -7.13 -6.79 -1.71
C LEU A 147 -7.14 -7.69 -2.95
N LYS A 148 -6.55 -8.89 -2.86
CA LYS A 148 -6.59 -9.89 -3.93
C LYS A 148 -8.01 -10.39 -4.21
N GLY A 149 -8.84 -10.58 -3.18
CA GLY A 149 -10.23 -11.06 -3.31
C GLY A 149 -11.22 -10.00 -3.80
N LEU A 150 -10.84 -8.72 -3.79
CA LEU A 150 -11.73 -7.63 -4.18
C LEU A 150 -11.72 -7.36 -5.69
N ASP A 151 -12.87 -7.05 -6.28
CA ASP A 151 -12.94 -6.65 -7.70
C ASP A 151 -12.44 -5.22 -7.92
N SER A 152 -12.28 -4.85 -9.20
CA SER A 152 -11.94 -3.49 -9.59
C SER A 152 -13.03 -2.50 -9.16
N LEU A 153 -12.61 -1.33 -8.70
CA LEU A 153 -13.54 -0.27 -8.35
C LEU A 153 -14.13 0.31 -9.64
N ILE A 154 -15.45 0.23 -9.78
CA ILE A 154 -16.21 0.78 -10.91
C ILE A 154 -17.08 1.96 -10.48
N THR A 155 -17.39 2.85 -11.42
CA THR A 155 -18.32 3.96 -11.22
C THR A 155 -19.77 3.46 -11.24
N ARG A 156 -20.71 4.20 -10.62
CA ARG A 156 -22.15 3.86 -10.63
C ARG A 156 -22.71 3.71 -12.05
N GLY A 157 -22.32 4.59 -12.97
CA GLY A 157 -22.72 4.50 -14.37
C GLY A 157 -22.18 3.25 -15.10
N GLU A 158 -21.00 2.76 -14.72
CA GLU A 158 -20.46 1.49 -15.24
C GLU A 158 -21.19 0.29 -14.63
N ALA A 159 -21.58 0.36 -13.36
CA ALA A 159 -22.39 -0.67 -12.71
C ALA A 159 -23.78 -0.78 -13.35
N GLU A 160 -24.45 0.35 -13.58
CA GLU A 160 -25.77 0.40 -14.24
C GLU A 160 -25.70 -0.06 -15.71
N ALA A 161 -24.60 0.23 -16.42
CA ALA A 161 -24.39 -0.25 -17.78
C ALA A 161 -24.16 -1.77 -17.83
N ALA A 162 -23.43 -2.33 -16.85
CA ALA A 162 -23.22 -3.78 -16.75
C ALA A 162 -24.51 -4.52 -16.42
N GLU A 163 -25.35 -3.98 -15.53
CA GLU A 163 -26.64 -4.56 -15.14
C GLU A 163 -27.67 -4.54 -16.28
N LYS A 164 -27.63 -3.52 -17.15
CA LYS A 164 -28.46 -3.47 -18.37
C LYS A 164 -27.97 -4.38 -19.49
N ALA A 165 -26.74 -4.88 -19.42
CA ALA A 165 -26.15 -5.76 -20.42
C ALA A 165 -26.32 -7.25 -20.10
N THR A 166 -26.80 -7.57 -18.89
CA THR A 166 -27.22 -8.90 -18.42
C THR A 166 -28.73 -9.06 -18.52
#